data_AF-R6VLD2-F1
#
_entry.id   AF-R6VLD2-F1
#
_cell.length_a   1.000
_cell.length_b   1.000
_cell.length_c   1.000
_cell.angle_alpha   90.00
_cell.angle_beta   90.00
_cell.angle_gamma   90.00
#
_symmetry.space_group_name_H-M   'P 1'
#
loop_
_entity.id
_entity.type
_entity.pdbx_description
1 polymer ?
#
loop_
_entity_poly.entity_id
_entity_poly.type
_entity_poly.pdbx_seq_one_letter_code
_entity_poly.pdbx_strand_id
1 'polypeptide(L)'
;MKKWMKIVAFFAAVVALSAGCSDKKESDGKPGSAPVITLEGGDISQPQEIVQGMTARILISAPERIRDFTVKIDSPALTDELLGALHLSTTLDMAHPSEEAAAAFASLGLKCGDEVKGQTSVPFDISALVPMIAMICKEDSDHRFTLSVTDELGRQTVQPVTFHLSVAAE
;
A
#
# COMPACT_ATOMS: atom_id res chain seq x y z
N MET A 1 3.13 -19.46 -46.65
CA MET A 1 3.95 -18.62 -47.55
C MET A 1 4.40 -17.40 -46.74
N LYS A 2 5.40 -17.50 -45.86
CA LYS A 2 6.86 -17.47 -46.09
C LYS A 2 7.31 -16.24 -46.87
N LYS A 3 7.73 -15.20 -46.14
CA LYS A 3 8.78 -14.27 -46.60
C LYS A 3 9.68 -13.90 -45.42
N TRP A 4 10.95 -14.24 -45.62
CA TRP A 4 12.10 -14.09 -44.74
C TRP A 4 12.91 -12.84 -45.13
N MET A 5 13.71 -12.36 -44.15
CA MET A 5 15.04 -11.71 -44.29
C MET A 5 15.05 -10.29 -44.89
N LYS A 6 15.87 -9.30 -44.46
CA LYS A 6 17.30 -9.25 -44.08
C LYS A 6 17.57 -8.02 -43.17
N ILE A 7 18.24 -8.13 -42.03
CA ILE A 7 19.70 -7.94 -41.77
C ILE A 7 20.25 -6.57 -42.21
N VAL A 8 20.71 -5.77 -41.23
CA VAL A 8 22.01 -5.08 -41.28
C VAL A 8 22.62 -5.11 -39.87
N ALA A 9 23.77 -5.78 -39.76
CA ALA A 9 24.68 -5.70 -38.62
C ALA A 9 25.67 -4.54 -38.86
N PHE A 10 26.07 -3.84 -37.80
CA PHE A 10 27.27 -3.01 -37.81
C PHE A 10 28.13 -3.27 -36.56
N PHE A 11 29.41 -3.44 -36.84
CA PHE A 11 30.57 -3.77 -36.00
C PHE A 11 30.77 -2.78 -34.83
N ALA A 12 31.00 -3.24 -33.60
CA ALA A 12 32.26 -3.65 -32.95
C ALA A 12 33.09 -2.49 -32.35
N ALA A 13 33.31 -2.53 -31.02
CA ALA A 13 34.53 -2.05 -30.36
C ALA A 13 34.68 -2.74 -28.99
N VAL A 14 35.65 -3.65 -28.92
CA VAL A 14 36.16 -4.25 -27.68
C VAL A 14 37.03 -3.21 -26.97
N VAL A 15 36.74 -2.92 -25.70
CA VAL A 15 37.71 -2.29 -24.79
C VAL A 15 38.00 -3.29 -23.68
N ALA A 16 39.16 -3.94 -23.79
CA ALA A 16 39.76 -4.67 -22.70
C ALA A 16 40.46 -3.65 -21.78
N LEU A 17 40.03 -3.57 -20.52
CA LEU A 17 40.79 -2.94 -19.45
C LEU A 17 40.99 -3.95 -18.31
N SER A 18 42.17 -3.82 -17.72
CA SER A 18 42.94 -4.80 -16.97
C SER A 18 42.51 -5.01 -15.51
N ALA A 19 42.85 -6.22 -15.05
CA ALA A 19 43.07 -6.70 -13.68
C ALA A 19 43.17 -5.67 -12.53
N GLY A 20 42.45 -5.94 -11.43
CA GLY A 20 42.78 -5.43 -10.10
C GLY A 20 41.61 -5.29 -9.11
N CYS A 21 41.42 -6.32 -8.27
CA CYS A 21 40.83 -6.31 -6.91
C CYS A 21 39.43 -5.71 -6.68
N SER A 22 38.43 -6.57 -6.54
CA SER A 22 37.62 -6.80 -5.32
C SER A 22 36.31 -7.49 -5.72
N ASP A 23 36.07 -8.69 -5.20
CA ASP A 23 34.79 -9.41 -5.28
C ASP A 23 33.66 -8.54 -4.72
N LYS A 24 33.08 -7.67 -5.55
CA LYS A 24 31.74 -7.15 -5.35
C LYS A 24 30.83 -8.09 -6.12
N LYS A 25 30.03 -8.86 -5.39
CA LYS A 25 28.91 -9.59 -5.96
C LYS A 25 27.98 -8.55 -6.58
N GLU A 26 28.09 -8.39 -7.89
CA GLU A 26 27.08 -7.73 -8.69
C GLU A 26 25.84 -8.62 -8.63
N SER A 27 24.83 -8.15 -7.91
CA SER A 27 23.52 -8.78 -7.91
C SER A 27 22.95 -8.60 -9.32
N ASP A 28 22.88 -9.68 -10.10
CA ASP A 28 22.20 -9.79 -11.40
C ASP A 28 20.68 -9.61 -11.29
N GLY A 29 20.23 -8.57 -10.59
CA GLY A 29 18.82 -8.26 -10.37
C GLY A 29 18.32 -7.31 -11.43
N LYS A 30 17.51 -7.82 -12.36
CA LYS A 30 16.57 -6.98 -13.14
C LYS A 30 15.90 -6.02 -12.15
N PRO A 31 15.84 -4.69 -12.40
CA PRO A 31 15.23 -3.77 -11.46
C PRO A 31 13.81 -4.25 -11.15
N GLY A 32 13.53 -4.56 -9.88
CA GLY A 32 12.18 -4.95 -9.44
C GLY A 32 11.17 -3.82 -9.75
N SER A 33 9.87 -4.10 -9.75
CA SER A 33 8.88 -3.03 -9.87
C SER A 33 8.73 -2.26 -8.55
N ALA A 34 8.27 -1.00 -8.61
CA ALA A 34 7.80 -0.28 -7.43
C ALA A 34 6.67 -1.04 -6.71
N PRO A 35 6.34 -0.70 -5.45
CA PRO A 35 5.22 -1.30 -4.75
C PRO A 35 3.90 -1.19 -5.53
N VAL A 36 3.02 -2.17 -5.37
CA VAL A 36 1.68 -2.20 -5.97
C VAL A 36 0.67 -2.33 -4.85
N ILE A 37 -0.43 -1.58 -4.97
CA ILE A 37 -1.52 -1.53 -4.00
C ILE A 37 -2.82 -1.84 -4.75
N THR A 38 -3.52 -2.88 -4.34
CA THR A 38 -4.77 -3.33 -4.98
C THR A 38 -5.86 -3.57 -3.95
N LEU A 39 -7.11 -3.30 -4.31
CA LEU A 39 -8.27 -3.64 -3.50
C LEU A 39 -8.75 -5.05 -3.86
N GLU A 40 -9.01 -5.90 -2.87
CA GLU A 40 -9.66 -7.20 -3.12
C GLU A 40 -11.13 -7.00 -3.50
N GLY A 41 -11.55 -7.61 -4.61
CA GLY A 41 -12.94 -7.59 -5.04
C GLY A 41 -13.44 -6.30 -5.71
N GLY A 42 -12.56 -5.32 -5.97
CA GLY A 42 -12.96 -4.04 -6.57
C GLY A 42 -11.83 -3.29 -7.28
N ASP A 43 -12.20 -2.21 -7.97
CA ASP A 43 -11.26 -1.25 -8.53
C ASP A 43 -10.92 -0.18 -7.49
N ILE A 44 -9.66 -0.19 -7.01
CA ILE A 44 -9.17 0.74 -5.98
C ILE A 44 -9.28 2.22 -6.39
N SER A 45 -9.39 2.53 -7.69
CA SER A 45 -9.53 3.90 -8.20
C SER A 45 -10.95 4.44 -8.14
N GLN A 46 -11.95 3.57 -7.90
CA GLN A 46 -13.35 3.96 -7.78
C GLN A 46 -13.76 4.03 -6.31
N PRO A 47 -14.73 4.89 -5.94
CA PRO A 47 -15.36 4.83 -4.63
C PRO A 47 -16.04 3.48 -4.39
N GLN A 48 -15.89 2.94 -3.18
CA GLN A 48 -16.55 1.71 -2.74
C GLN A 48 -17.70 2.06 -1.81
N GLU A 49 -18.90 1.57 -2.10
CA GLU A 49 -20.05 1.82 -1.20
C GLU A 49 -19.85 1.13 0.15
N ILE A 50 -20.08 1.84 1.24
CA ILE A 50 -20.06 1.30 2.59
C ILE A 50 -21.36 0.54 2.81
N VAL A 51 -21.25 -0.79 2.91
CA VAL A 51 -22.37 -1.68 3.24
C VAL A 51 -22.04 -2.54 4.45
N GLN A 52 -23.06 -2.95 5.21
CA GLN A 52 -22.86 -3.86 6.34
C GLN A 52 -22.25 -5.19 5.87
N GLY A 53 -21.22 -5.65 6.58
CA GLY A 53 -20.53 -6.90 6.26
C GLY A 53 -19.63 -6.85 5.03
N MET A 54 -19.33 -5.66 4.49
CA MET A 54 -18.36 -5.52 3.41
C MET A 54 -16.97 -6.02 3.81
N THR A 55 -16.21 -6.48 2.82
CA THR A 55 -14.77 -6.72 2.97
C THR A 55 -14.02 -5.52 2.40
N ALA A 56 -13.20 -4.88 3.22
CA ALA A 56 -12.34 -3.76 2.85
C ALA A 56 -10.87 -4.18 3.05
N ARG A 57 -10.41 -5.10 2.19
CA ARG A 57 -9.07 -5.67 2.26
C ARG A 57 -8.22 -5.19 1.10
N ILE A 58 -7.11 -4.54 1.42
CA ILE A 58 -6.15 -3.99 0.48
C ILE A 58 -4.90 -4.87 0.52
N LEU A 59 -4.40 -5.28 -0.64
CA LEU A 59 -3.16 -6.03 -0.77
C LEU A 59 -2.02 -5.08 -1.16
N ILE A 60 -0.97 -5.06 -0.36
CA ILE A 60 0.29 -4.39 -0.66
C ILE A 60 1.29 -5.44 -1.14
N SER A 61 1.93 -5.19 -2.29
CA SER A 61 3.00 -6.03 -2.83
C SER A 61 4.23 -5.18 -3.13
N ALA A 62 5.35 -5.45 -2.47
CA ALA A 62 6.62 -4.74 -2.65
C ALA A 62 7.75 -5.75 -2.89
N PRO A 63 8.17 -5.99 -4.15
CA PRO A 63 9.20 -6.99 -4.46
C PRO A 63 10.51 -6.79 -3.69
N GLU A 64 10.89 -5.53 -3.45
CA GLU A 64 12.12 -5.15 -2.73
C GLU A 64 11.88 -4.90 -1.23
N ARG A 65 10.84 -5.52 -0.67
CA ARG A 65 10.42 -5.43 0.75
C ARG A 65 9.97 -4.04 1.17
N ILE A 66 8.98 -3.99 2.05
CA ILE A 66 8.45 -2.72 2.57
C ILE A 66 9.45 -2.11 3.54
N ARG A 67 9.88 -0.87 3.27
CA ARG A 67 10.66 -0.07 4.22
C ARG A 67 9.75 0.79 5.09
N ASP A 68 8.83 1.51 4.43
CA ASP A 68 7.90 2.44 5.06
C ASP A 68 6.49 2.17 4.53
N PHE A 69 5.48 2.18 5.42
CA PHE A 69 4.08 2.10 5.04
C PHE A 69 3.26 2.99 5.97
N THR A 70 2.70 4.06 5.42
CA THR A 70 1.81 4.96 6.15
C THR A 70 0.42 5.03 5.50
N VAL A 71 -0.60 5.26 6.32
CA VAL A 71 -1.98 5.46 5.90
C VAL A 71 -2.46 6.78 6.45
N LYS A 72 -2.80 7.72 5.56
CA LYS A 72 -3.46 8.97 5.95
C LYS A 72 -4.97 8.83 5.81
N ILE A 73 -5.70 9.17 6.87
CA ILE A 73 -7.15 9.17 6.92
C ILE A 73 -7.65 10.60 6.68
N ASP A 74 -8.55 10.73 5.71
CA ASP A 74 -9.27 11.97 5.38
C ASP A 74 -10.76 11.62 5.35
N SER A 75 -11.47 12.02 6.39
CA SER A 75 -12.85 11.57 6.62
C SER A 75 -13.60 12.56 7.52
N PRO A 76 -14.85 12.93 7.18
CA PRO A 76 -15.67 13.79 8.03
C PRO A 76 -16.11 13.12 9.34
N ALA A 77 -16.23 11.79 9.39
CA ALA A 77 -16.74 11.06 10.56
C ALA A 77 -15.63 10.56 11.50
N LEU A 78 -14.53 10.03 10.95
CA LEU A 78 -13.32 9.63 11.68
C LEU A 78 -12.48 10.85 12.08
N THR A 79 -13.01 11.67 13.00
CA THR A 79 -12.33 12.85 13.54
C THR A 79 -11.17 12.47 14.46
N ASP A 80 -10.28 13.43 14.76
CA ASP A 80 -9.19 13.23 15.72
C ASP A 80 -9.70 12.79 17.10
N GLU A 81 -10.85 13.28 17.55
CA GLU A 81 -11.45 12.90 18.83
C GLU A 81 -11.85 11.42 18.84
N LEU A 82 -12.54 10.98 17.78
CA LEU A 82 -13.00 9.59 17.68
C LEU A 82 -11.83 8.62 17.49
N LEU A 83 -10.87 8.97 16.64
CA LEU A 83 -9.64 8.18 16.46
C LEU A 83 -8.82 8.14 17.75
N GLY A 84 -8.72 9.28 18.45
CA GLY A 84 -8.03 9.38 19.74
C GLY A 84 -8.65 8.49 20.81
N ALA A 85 -9.98 8.33 20.84
CA ALA A 85 -10.66 7.38 21.73
C ALA A 85 -10.28 5.90 21.47
N LEU A 86 -9.75 5.60 20.28
CA LEU A 86 -9.21 4.29 19.89
C LEU A 86 -7.68 4.24 19.97
N HIS A 87 -7.02 5.25 20.53
CA HIS A 87 -5.56 5.42 20.52
C HIS A 87 -4.96 5.46 19.10
N LEU A 88 -5.74 5.96 18.14
CA LEU A 88 -5.34 6.17 16.75
C LEU A 88 -5.17 7.66 16.46
N SER A 89 -4.53 7.95 15.32
CA SER A 89 -4.47 9.30 14.75
C SER A 89 -4.93 9.29 13.30
N THR A 90 -5.03 10.46 12.67
CA THR A 90 -5.31 10.58 11.23
C THR A 90 -4.14 10.15 10.34
N THR A 91 -2.97 9.83 10.90
CA THR A 91 -1.84 9.22 10.18
C THR A 91 -1.35 7.99 10.92
N LEU A 92 -1.50 6.84 10.28
CA LEU A 92 -1.09 5.54 10.82
C LEU A 92 0.27 5.17 10.23
N ASP A 93 1.30 4.94 11.06
CA ASP A 93 2.56 4.35 10.63
C ASP A 93 2.53 2.84 10.90
N MET A 94 2.35 2.07 9.83
CA MET A 94 2.21 0.63 9.90
C MET A 94 3.57 -0.08 9.95
N ALA A 95 4.64 0.56 9.46
CA ALA A 95 5.98 -0.04 9.40
C ALA A 95 6.81 0.26 10.65
N HIS A 96 6.64 1.44 11.24
CA HIS A 96 7.35 1.88 12.45
C HIS A 96 6.39 2.51 13.47
N PRO A 97 5.39 1.75 13.97
CA PRO A 97 4.44 2.26 14.95
C PRO A 97 5.13 2.60 16.29
N SER A 98 4.53 3.51 17.06
CA SER A 98 4.79 3.57 18.50
C SER A 98 4.20 2.35 19.21
N GLU A 99 4.62 2.06 20.44
CA GLU A 99 4.05 0.95 21.22
C GLU A 99 2.53 1.10 21.44
N GLU A 100 2.07 2.32 21.69
CA GLU A 100 0.64 2.64 21.85
C GLU A 100 -0.14 2.41 20.55
N ALA A 101 0.39 2.89 19.41
CA ALA A 101 -0.23 2.67 18.11
C ALA A 101 -0.26 1.18 17.73
N ALA A 102 0.81 0.43 18.03
CA ALA A 102 0.88 -1.01 17.78
C ALA A 102 -0.19 -1.78 18.56
N ALA A 103 -0.41 -1.42 19.84
CA ALA A 103 -1.47 -2.00 20.65
C ALA A 103 -2.87 -1.68 20.10
N ALA A 104 -3.09 -0.43 19.67
CA ALA A 104 -4.34 -0.01 19.02
C ALA A 104 -4.59 -0.80 17.72
N PHE A 105 -3.58 -0.93 16.86
CA PHE A 105 -3.64 -1.72 15.63
C PHE A 105 -3.97 -3.18 15.90
N ALA A 106 -3.31 -3.80 16.89
CA ALA A 106 -3.58 -5.19 17.26
C ALA A 106 -5.03 -5.40 17.73
N SER A 107 -5.60 -4.44 18.47
CA SER A 107 -7.01 -4.49 18.90
C SER A 107 -8.01 -4.47 17.74
N LEU A 108 -7.60 -3.90 16.61
CA LEU A 108 -8.36 -3.84 15.36
C LEU A 108 -7.99 -4.98 14.38
N GLY A 109 -7.09 -5.88 14.76
CA GLY A 109 -6.59 -6.96 13.90
C GLY A 109 -5.64 -6.49 12.79
N LEU A 110 -5.11 -5.28 12.89
CA LEU A 110 -4.18 -4.70 11.91
C LEU A 110 -2.75 -5.15 12.19
N LYS A 111 -2.07 -5.65 11.15
CA LYS A 111 -0.64 -5.96 11.18
C LYS A 111 0.18 -4.68 11.18
N CYS A 112 1.27 -4.64 11.95
CA CYS A 112 2.20 -3.53 11.99
C CYS A 112 3.62 -3.97 12.37
N GLY A 113 4.58 -3.05 12.37
CA GLY A 113 5.97 -3.32 12.76
C GLY A 113 6.59 -4.40 11.87
N ASP A 114 7.20 -5.42 12.47
CA ASP A 114 7.90 -6.51 11.74
C ASP A 114 6.96 -7.40 10.91
N GLU A 115 5.65 -7.39 11.18
CA GLU A 115 4.65 -8.06 10.33
C GLU A 115 4.38 -7.31 9.01
N VAL A 116 4.90 -6.08 8.89
CA VAL A 116 4.77 -5.21 7.72
C VAL A 116 6.13 -4.89 7.12
N LYS A 117 7.02 -4.33 7.94
CA LYS A 117 8.38 -3.95 7.57
C LYS A 117 9.17 -5.19 7.16
N GLY A 118 9.92 -5.07 6.07
CA GLY A 118 10.70 -6.16 5.50
C GLY A 118 9.88 -7.21 4.76
N GLN A 119 8.55 -7.15 4.78
CA GLN A 119 7.70 -8.10 4.05
C GLN A 119 7.56 -7.69 2.59
N THR A 120 7.38 -8.68 1.71
CA THR A 120 7.13 -8.45 0.28
C THR A 120 5.64 -8.43 -0.08
N SER A 121 4.79 -8.94 0.81
CA SER A 121 3.33 -8.94 0.64
C SER A 121 2.64 -8.83 2.00
N VAL A 122 1.72 -7.87 2.11
CA VAL A 122 1.00 -7.57 3.36
C VAL A 122 -0.47 -7.32 3.02
N PRO A 123 -1.41 -8.08 3.62
CA PRO A 123 -2.80 -7.67 3.63
C PRO A 123 -3.02 -6.57 4.67
N PHE A 124 -3.62 -5.47 4.25
CA PHE A 124 -4.13 -4.41 5.12
C PHE A 124 -5.66 -4.50 5.13
N ASP A 125 -6.21 -5.01 6.22
CA ASP A 125 -7.63 -5.33 6.34
C ASP A 125 -8.32 -4.33 7.28
N ILE A 126 -9.09 -3.42 6.71
CA ILE A 126 -9.87 -2.40 7.44
C ILE A 126 -11.36 -2.73 7.47
N SER A 127 -11.72 -4.00 7.26
CA SER A 127 -13.13 -4.46 7.28
C SER A 127 -13.80 -4.29 8.63
N ALA A 128 -13.04 -4.18 9.72
CA ALA A 128 -13.58 -3.84 11.05
C ALA A 128 -13.82 -2.33 11.21
N LEU A 129 -13.00 -1.48 10.57
CA LEU A 129 -13.02 -0.03 10.74
C LEU A 129 -14.05 0.64 9.82
N VAL A 130 -14.06 0.30 8.53
CA VAL A 130 -14.89 0.98 7.52
C VAL A 130 -16.40 0.89 7.85
N PRO A 131 -16.97 -0.28 8.22
CA PRO A 131 -18.39 -0.35 8.56
C PRO A 131 -18.78 0.45 9.81
N MET A 132 -17.84 0.78 10.71
CA MET A 132 -18.14 1.62 11.87
C MET A 132 -18.56 3.03 11.46
N ILE A 133 -18.11 3.51 10.31
CA ILE A 133 -18.48 4.82 9.75
C ILE A 133 -20.00 4.92 9.58
N ALA A 134 -20.65 3.89 9.05
CA ALA A 134 -22.11 3.87 8.89
C ALA A 134 -22.88 3.89 10.23
N MET A 135 -22.24 3.50 11.34
CA MET A 135 -22.86 3.55 12.66
C MET A 135 -22.87 4.98 13.22
N ILE A 136 -21.81 5.75 12.97
CA ILE A 136 -21.56 7.07 13.55
C ILE A 136 -21.96 8.24 12.65
N CYS A 137 -21.87 8.08 11.33
CA CYS A 137 -22.19 9.13 10.35
C CYS A 137 -23.65 9.01 9.90
N LYS A 138 -24.30 10.16 9.69
CA LYS A 138 -25.72 10.27 9.31
C LYS A 138 -25.93 11.10 8.04
N GLU A 139 -24.86 11.37 7.32
CA GLU A 139 -24.86 12.21 6.13
C GLU A 139 -24.04 11.53 5.03
N ASP A 140 -24.40 11.82 3.77
CA ASP A 140 -23.64 11.37 2.61
C ASP A 140 -22.21 11.89 2.70
N SER A 141 -21.23 10.99 2.57
CA SER A 141 -19.84 11.36 2.80
C SER A 141 -18.83 10.41 2.17
N ASP A 142 -17.67 10.97 1.81
CA ASP A 142 -16.51 10.23 1.34
C ASP A 142 -15.47 10.08 2.45
N HIS A 143 -14.96 8.87 2.61
CA HIS A 143 -13.92 8.52 3.58
C HIS A 143 -12.72 7.94 2.84
N ARG A 144 -11.62 8.69 2.81
CA ARG A 144 -10.45 8.36 2.01
C ARG A 144 -9.29 7.91 2.90
N PHE A 145 -8.74 6.76 2.57
CA PHE A 145 -7.52 6.22 3.15
C PHE A 145 -6.43 6.28 2.10
N THR A 146 -5.42 7.12 2.29
CA THR A 146 -4.30 7.26 1.36
C THR A 146 -3.14 6.42 1.84
N LEU A 147 -2.89 5.31 1.14
CA LEU A 147 -1.78 4.40 1.43
C LEU A 147 -0.53 4.91 0.72
N SER A 148 0.58 5.01 1.46
CA SER A 148 1.89 5.39 0.95
C SER A 148 2.89 4.30 1.34
N VAL A 149 3.37 3.56 0.34
CA VAL A 149 4.29 2.43 0.55
C VAL A 149 5.60 2.74 -0.15
N THR A 150 6.70 2.64 0.60
CA THR A 150 8.05 2.80 0.06
C THR A 150 8.85 1.53 0.29
N ASP A 151 9.51 1.03 -0.75
CA ASP A 151 10.38 -0.15 -0.65
C ASP A 151 11.81 0.20 -0.20
N GLU A 152 12.63 -0.82 0.02
CA GLU A 152 14.02 -0.60 0.46
C GLU A 152 14.91 0.09 -0.58
N LEU A 153 14.55 0.02 -1.87
CA LEU A 153 15.23 0.78 -2.93
C LEU A 153 14.74 2.24 -3.01
N GLY A 154 13.81 2.65 -2.14
CA GLY A 154 13.30 4.02 -2.05
C GLY A 154 12.24 4.35 -3.09
N ARG A 155 11.66 3.36 -3.78
CA ARG A 155 10.57 3.58 -4.72
C ARG A 155 9.26 3.60 -3.98
N GLN A 156 8.40 4.55 -4.33
CA GLN A 156 7.17 4.82 -3.62
C GLN A 156 5.96 4.66 -4.53
N THR A 157 4.90 4.11 -3.95
CA THR A 157 3.56 4.13 -4.52
C THR A 157 2.61 4.76 -3.51
N VAL A 158 1.85 5.75 -3.97
CA VAL A 158 0.79 6.40 -3.19
C VAL A 158 -0.54 6.11 -3.88
N GLN A 159 -1.45 5.46 -3.17
CA GLN A 159 -2.74 5.06 -3.70
C GLN A 159 -3.84 5.37 -2.68
N PRO A 160 -4.78 6.28 -3.00
CA PRO A 160 -5.99 6.42 -2.22
C PRO A 160 -6.94 5.25 -2.49
N VAL A 161 -7.69 4.87 -1.47
CA VAL A 161 -8.96 4.13 -1.58
C VAL A 161 -10.04 4.97 -0.91
N THR A 162 -11.17 5.12 -1.58
CA THR A 162 -12.30 5.91 -1.10
C THR A 162 -13.47 4.98 -0.79
N PHE A 163 -14.05 5.14 0.39
CA PHE A 163 -15.29 4.50 0.80
C PHE A 163 -16.37 5.56 0.91
N HIS A 164 -17.44 5.39 0.14
CA HIS A 164 -18.58 6.30 0.10
C HIS A 164 -19.69 5.77 1.01
N LEU A 165 -20.22 6.61 1.90
CA LEU A 165 -21.44 6.33 2.63
C LEU A 165 -22.59 7.07 1.95
N SER A 166 -23.57 6.32 1.44
CA SER A 166 -24.89 6.85 1.12
C SER A 166 -25.83 6.64 2.30
N VAL A 167 -26.47 7.70 2.81
CA VAL A 167 -27.56 7.58 3.76
C VAL A 167 -28.90 7.56 3.03
N ALA A 168 -29.78 6.64 3.42
CA ALA A 168 -31.13 6.64 2.88
C ALA A 168 -31.82 7.96 3.24
N ALA A 169 -32.39 8.64 2.25
CA ALA A 169 -33.23 9.80 2.52
C ALA A 169 -34.43 9.34 3.39
N GLU A 170 -34.56 9.93 4.59
CA GLU A 170 -35.71 9.73 5.47
C GLU A 170 -37.01 10.30 4.87
#